data_AF-Q2HQ11-F1
#
_entry.id   AF-Q2HQ11-F1
#
_cell.length_a   1.000
_cell.length_b   1.000
_cell.length_c   1.000
_cell.angle_alpha   90.00
_cell.angle_beta   90.00
_cell.angle_gamma   90.00
#
_symmetry.space_group_name_H-M   'P 1'
#
loop_
_entity.id
_entity.type
_entity.pdbx_description
1 polymer ?
#
loop_
_entity_poly.entity_id
_entity_poly.type
_entity_poly.pdbx_seq_one_letter_code
_entity_poly.pdbx_strand_id
1 'polypeptide(L)'
;RTGDRVSQAIEKAGGTSEQADEAQVNLAEILQDGIVVYIPKKGEETAVQQGGGVSVQSDGGKGALVNINTATLEELQGISGVGPSKAEAIIAYREENGRFQTIEDITKVS
;
A
#
# COMPACT_ATOMS: atom_id res chain seq x y z
N ARG A 1 -4.22 26.24 -21.45
CA ARG A 1 -5.12 25.08 -21.52
C ARG A 1 -5.17 24.50 -20.12
N THR A 2 -6.34 24.45 -19.50
CA THR A 2 -6.53 23.68 -18.26
C THR A 2 -6.30 22.21 -18.61
N GLY A 3 -5.48 21.49 -17.84
CA GLY A 3 -5.29 20.05 -18.05
C GLY A 3 -6.62 19.30 -17.92
N ASP A 4 -6.75 18.16 -18.60
CA ASP A 4 -7.93 17.31 -18.47
C ASP A 4 -8.06 16.83 -17.01
N ARG A 5 -9.30 16.73 -16.53
CA ARG A 5 -9.57 16.11 -15.22
C ARG A 5 -9.62 14.59 -15.34
N VAL A 6 -9.44 13.90 -14.21
CA VAL A 6 -9.61 12.45 -14.11
C VAL A 6 -10.94 12.00 -14.72
N SER A 7 -12.06 12.68 -14.43
CA SER A 7 -13.36 12.36 -15.04
C SER A 7 -13.35 12.39 -16.57
N GLN A 8 -12.69 13.39 -17.16
CA GLN A 8 -12.63 13.56 -18.61
C GLN A 8 -11.77 12.50 -19.28
N ALA A 9 -10.68 12.04 -18.63
CA ALA A 9 -9.91 10.93 -19.16
C ALA A 9 -10.68 9.61 -19.10
N ILE A 10 -11.47 9.39 -18.06
CA ILE A 10 -12.33 8.20 -17.95
C ILE A 10 -13.39 8.21 -19.07
N GLU A 11 -14.05 9.34 -19.30
CA GLU A 11 -14.99 9.49 -20.42
C GLU A 11 -14.32 9.24 -21.77
N LYS A 12 -13.12 9.78 -21.99
CA LYS A 12 -12.31 9.53 -23.21
C LYS A 12 -11.88 8.07 -23.35
N ALA A 13 -11.71 7.35 -22.25
CA ALA A 13 -11.39 5.93 -22.23
C ALA A 13 -12.60 5.02 -22.45
N GLY A 14 -13.81 5.58 -22.56
CA GLY A 14 -15.06 4.82 -22.78
C GLY A 14 -15.89 4.58 -21.52
N GLY A 15 -15.58 5.25 -20.41
CA GLY A 15 -16.31 5.17 -19.15
C GLY A 15 -15.79 4.08 -18.20
N THR A 16 -16.48 3.95 -17.06
CA THR A 16 -16.22 2.93 -16.04
C THR A 16 -17.12 1.70 -16.24
N SER A 17 -16.75 0.58 -15.60
CA SER A 17 -17.64 -0.59 -15.51
C SER A 17 -18.68 -0.41 -14.41
N GLU A 18 -19.80 -1.15 -14.46
CA GLU A 18 -20.83 -1.11 -13.40
C GLU A 18 -20.32 -1.53 -12.01
N GLN A 19 -19.24 -2.31 -11.98
CA GLN A 19 -18.57 -2.77 -10.78
C GLN A 19 -17.54 -1.77 -10.26
N ALA A 20 -17.27 -0.68 -10.97
CA ALA A 20 -16.34 0.34 -10.52
C ALA A 20 -16.90 1.12 -9.32
N ASP A 21 -16.04 1.43 -8.36
CA ASP A 21 -16.34 2.31 -7.24
C ASP A 21 -15.69 3.67 -7.45
N GLU A 22 -16.38 4.52 -8.20
CA GLU A 22 -15.95 5.89 -8.48
C GLU A 22 -15.94 6.78 -7.22
N ALA A 23 -16.64 6.40 -6.15
CA ALA A 23 -16.67 7.18 -4.91
C ALA A 23 -15.30 7.17 -4.20
N GLN A 24 -14.44 6.22 -4.53
CA GLN A 24 -13.08 6.10 -4.01
C GLN A 24 -12.04 6.90 -4.80
N VAL A 25 -12.44 7.61 -5.86
CA VAL A 25 -11.53 8.29 -6.79
C VAL A 25 -11.81 9.79 -6.81
N ASN A 26 -10.75 10.60 -6.80
CA ASN A 26 -10.89 12.05 -6.95
C ASN A 26 -11.09 12.43 -8.43
N LEU A 27 -12.33 12.39 -8.90
CA LEU A 27 -12.71 12.71 -10.27
C LEU A 27 -12.38 14.16 -10.69
N ALA A 28 -12.20 15.07 -9.73
CA ALA A 28 -11.91 16.48 -9.97
C ALA A 28 -10.41 16.77 -10.14
N GLU A 29 -9.54 15.80 -9.85
CA GLU A 29 -8.09 15.97 -9.92
C GLU A 29 -7.65 16.26 -11.36
N ILE A 30 -6.71 17.20 -11.50
CA ILE A 30 -6.10 17.53 -12.78
C ILE A 30 -5.04 16.49 -13.10
N LEU A 31 -5.11 15.92 -14.28
CA LEU A 31 -4.15 14.91 -14.73
C LEU A 31 -2.78 15.54 -14.99
N GLN A 32 -1.75 14.81 -14.56
CA GLN A 32 -0.36 15.08 -14.87
C GLN A 32 0.17 13.96 -15.75
N ASP A 33 1.14 14.27 -16.60
CA ASP A 33 1.77 13.25 -17.44
C ASP A 33 2.49 12.20 -16.58
N GLY A 34 2.43 10.94 -16.99
CA GLY A 34 3.10 9.82 -16.30
C GLY A 34 2.42 9.29 -15.04
N ILE A 35 1.23 9.77 -14.65
CA ILE A 35 0.49 9.22 -13.50
C ILE A 35 -0.43 8.07 -13.90
N VAL A 36 -0.68 7.16 -12.95
CA VAL A 36 -1.65 6.07 -13.08
C VAL A 36 -2.92 6.44 -12.32
N VAL A 37 -4.05 6.40 -13.02
CA VAL A 37 -5.38 6.50 -12.43
C VAL A 37 -5.92 5.10 -12.21
N TYR A 38 -6.09 4.70 -10.95
CA TYR A 38 -6.68 3.42 -10.57
C TYR A 38 -8.14 3.60 -10.21
N ILE A 39 -9.02 2.76 -10.78
CA ILE A 39 -10.44 2.73 -10.45
C ILE A 39 -10.74 1.39 -9.74
N PRO A 40 -10.97 1.39 -8.42
CA PRO A 40 -11.25 0.16 -7.68
C PRO A 40 -12.61 -0.42 -8.05
N LYS A 41 -12.81 -1.70 -7.76
CA LYS A 41 -14.15 -2.30 -7.81
C LYS A 41 -14.92 -2.05 -6.51
N LYS A 42 -16.25 -2.13 -6.56
CA LYS A 42 -17.13 -2.06 -5.38
C LYS A 42 -16.79 -3.18 -4.41
N GLY A 43 -16.49 -2.79 -3.16
CA GLY A 43 -16.06 -3.72 -2.12
C GLY A 43 -14.60 -4.15 -2.22
N GLU A 44 -13.83 -3.59 -3.17
CA GLU A 44 -12.39 -3.71 -3.19
C GLU A 44 -11.80 -2.72 -2.19
N GLU A 45 -11.19 -3.25 -1.14
CA GLU A 45 -10.54 -2.44 -0.12
C GLU A 45 -9.13 -2.08 -0.59
N THR A 46 -9.05 -1.06 -1.43
CA THR A 46 -7.79 -0.42 -1.76
C THR A 46 -7.43 0.57 -0.67
N ALA A 47 -6.21 0.49 -0.14
CA ALA A 47 -5.62 1.55 0.67
C ALA A 47 -5.34 2.77 -0.23
N VAL A 48 -6.38 3.49 -0.64
CA VAL A 48 -6.25 4.71 -1.42
C VAL A 48 -5.79 5.81 -0.48
N GLN A 49 -4.47 6.01 -0.41
CA GLN A 49 -3.94 7.26 0.11
C GLN A 49 -4.40 8.37 -0.83
N GLN A 50 -5.22 9.29 -0.31
CA GLN A 50 -5.61 10.49 -1.02
C GLN A 50 -4.35 11.29 -1.36
N GLY A 51 -3.95 11.27 -2.64
CA GLY A 51 -2.85 12.09 -3.16
C GLY A 51 -1.98 11.35 -4.17
N GLY A 52 -2.18 11.66 -5.45
CA GLY A 52 -1.21 11.57 -6.55
C GLY A 52 -0.18 10.45 -6.51
N GLY A 53 -0.49 9.36 -7.22
CA GLY A 53 0.47 8.31 -7.58
C GLY A 53 0.14 6.95 -6.97
N VAL A 54 -0.74 6.19 -7.63
CA VAL A 54 -0.98 4.79 -7.28
C VAL A 54 0.10 3.94 -7.96
N SER A 55 1.13 3.54 -7.21
CA SER A 55 1.96 2.40 -7.60
C SER A 55 1.11 1.14 -7.47
N VAL A 56 0.93 0.43 -8.58
CA VAL A 56 0.27 -0.88 -8.62
C VAL A 56 1.10 -1.85 -7.78
N GLN A 57 0.69 -2.05 -6.53
CA GLN A 57 1.21 -3.13 -5.72
C GLN A 57 0.32 -4.34 -5.99
N SER A 58 0.66 -5.07 -7.04
CA SER A 58 0.19 -6.44 -7.19
C SER A 58 0.75 -7.24 -6.01
N ASP A 59 -0.11 -7.74 -5.12
CA ASP A 59 0.30 -8.90 -4.34
C ASP A 59 -0.85 -9.90 -4.23
N GLY A 60 -0.58 -11.07 -4.84
CA GLY A 60 -1.43 -12.23 -4.77
C GLY A 60 -1.33 -12.86 -3.38
N GLY A 61 -2.40 -13.54 -2.98
CA GLY A 61 -2.52 -14.16 -1.67
C GLY A 61 -1.29 -14.94 -1.20
N LYS A 62 -0.54 -14.33 -0.29
CA LYS A 62 0.26 -14.95 0.78
C LYS A 62 0.09 -14.04 1.99
N GLY A 63 -0.05 -14.61 3.18
CA GLY A 63 -0.41 -13.89 4.41
C GLY A 63 0.33 -12.56 4.54
N ALA A 64 -0.42 -11.52 4.93
CA ALA A 64 0.01 -10.12 5.03
C ALA A 64 1.53 -9.98 5.14
N LEU A 65 2.19 -9.54 4.06
CA LEU A 65 3.62 -9.28 4.07
C LEU A 65 3.87 -8.10 5.01
N VAL A 66 4.35 -8.39 6.21
CA VAL A 66 4.67 -7.39 7.23
C VAL A 66 6.07 -6.85 6.99
N ASN A 67 6.19 -5.53 6.82
CA ASN A 67 7.48 -4.87 6.67
C ASN A 67 8.16 -4.68 8.05
N ILE A 68 9.11 -5.54 8.41
CA ILE A 68 9.79 -5.53 9.73
C ILE A 68 10.48 -4.20 10.09
N ASN A 69 10.86 -3.39 9.09
CA ASN A 69 11.52 -2.11 9.32
C ASN A 69 10.55 -0.99 9.73
N THR A 70 9.26 -1.13 9.42
CA THR A 70 8.24 -0.10 9.68
C THR A 70 7.05 -0.62 10.48
N ALA A 71 6.92 -1.93 10.61
CA ALA A 71 5.80 -2.56 11.28
C ALA A 71 5.73 -2.19 12.76
N THR A 72 4.50 -2.08 13.23
CA THR A 72 4.12 -1.93 14.63
C THR A 72 4.22 -3.28 15.35
N LEU A 73 4.18 -3.23 16.68
CA LEU A 73 4.22 -4.42 17.53
C LEU A 73 3.08 -5.40 17.23
N GLU A 74 1.89 -4.89 16.92
CA GLU A 74 0.71 -5.71 16.59
C GLU A 74 0.86 -6.38 15.22
N GLU A 75 1.36 -5.65 14.23
CA GLU A 75 1.62 -6.19 12.89
C GLU A 75 2.72 -7.27 12.94
N LEU A 76 3.78 -7.06 13.72
CA LEU A 76 4.83 -8.06 13.91
C LEU A 76 4.31 -9.34 14.59
N GLN A 77 3.41 -9.22 15.56
CA GLN A 77 2.76 -10.38 16.21
C GLN A 77 1.82 -11.15 15.27
N GLY A 78 1.37 -10.52 14.18
CA GLY A 78 0.60 -11.20 13.13
C GLY A 78 1.43 -12.20 12.32
N ILE A 79 2.76 -12.16 12.42
CA ILE A 79 3.66 -13.08 11.73
C ILE A 79 3.63 -14.44 12.46
N SER A 80 3.36 -15.51 11.73
CA SER A 80 3.39 -16.87 12.27
C SER A 80 4.75 -17.17 12.91
N GLY A 81 4.75 -17.49 14.21
CA GLY A 81 5.97 -17.76 14.98
C GLY A 81 6.64 -16.54 15.62
N VAL A 82 6.06 -15.34 15.47
CA VAL A 82 6.48 -14.12 16.18
C VAL A 82 5.48 -13.80 17.29
N GLY A 83 5.88 -14.06 18.54
CA GLY A 83 5.09 -13.66 19.72
C GLY A 83 5.46 -12.26 20.23
N PRO A 84 4.79 -11.79 21.30
CA PRO A 84 5.00 -10.45 21.88
C PRO A 84 6.47 -10.14 22.17
N SER A 85 7.19 -11.04 22.87
CA SER A 85 8.60 -10.84 23.20
C SER A 85 9.50 -10.72 21.97
N LYS A 86 9.19 -11.46 20.89
CA LYS A 86 10.01 -11.42 19.68
C LYS A 86 9.71 -10.18 18.84
N ALA A 87 8.46 -9.72 18.83
CA ALA A 87 8.09 -8.44 18.22
C ALA A 87 8.80 -7.26 18.92
N GLU A 88 8.85 -7.25 20.25
CA GLU A 88 9.59 -6.24 21.02
C GLU A 88 11.09 -6.27 20.70
N ALA A 89 11.69 -7.46 20.65
CA ALA A 89 13.09 -7.61 20.32
C ALA A 89 13.43 -7.12 18.90
N ILE A 90 12.55 -7.32 17.91
CA ILE A 90 12.71 -6.80 16.54
C ILE A 90 12.72 -5.27 16.54
N ILE A 91 11.83 -4.64 17.31
CA ILE A 91 11.76 -3.17 17.43
C ILE A 91 13.02 -2.63 18.12
N ALA A 92 13.42 -3.22 19.24
CA ALA A 92 14.63 -2.81 19.95
C ALA A 92 15.87 -2.95 19.07
N TYR A 93 16.01 -4.07 18.34
CA TYR A 93 17.13 -4.30 17.46
C TYR A 93 17.24 -3.24 16.36
N ARG A 94 16.12 -2.86 15.71
CA ARG A 94 16.16 -1.82 14.65
C ARG A 94 16.43 -0.42 15.18
N GLU A 95 16.08 -0.14 16.42
CA GLU A 95 16.38 1.14 17.08
C GLU A 95 17.86 1.26 17.46
N GLU A 96 18.47 0.16 17.90
CA GLU A 96 19.86 0.14 18.34
C GLU A 96 20.86 -0.07 17.18
N ASN A 97 20.55 -0.98 16.26
CA ASN A 97 21.45 -1.40 15.17
C ASN A 97 21.10 -0.78 13.81
N GLY A 98 19.97 -0.08 13.73
CA GLY A 98 19.42 0.44 12.49
C GLY A 98 18.60 -0.58 11.70
N ARG A 99 18.19 -0.19 10.50
CA ARG A 99 17.24 -0.95 9.66
C ARG A 99 17.83 -2.28 9.18
N PHE A 100 17.03 -3.34 9.21
CA PHE A 100 17.35 -4.65 8.62
C PHE A 100 17.58 -4.47 7.10
N GLN A 101 18.74 -4.91 6.62
CA GLN A 101 19.11 -4.82 5.20
C GLN A 101 18.72 -6.09 4.45
N THR A 102 18.81 -7.22 5.13
CA THR A 102 18.52 -8.56 4.60
C THR A 102 17.52 -9.29 5.49
N ILE A 103 16.84 -10.29 4.95
CA ILE A 103 15.87 -11.09 5.71
C ILE A 103 16.59 -11.90 6.79
N GLU A 104 17.81 -12.37 6.48
CA GLU A 104 18.66 -13.13 7.37
C GLU A 104 19.06 -12.34 8.62
N ASP A 105 19.08 -11.00 8.56
CA ASP A 105 19.37 -10.16 9.72
C ASP A 105 18.35 -10.37 10.87
N ILE A 106 17.15 -10.88 10.59
CA ILE A 106 16.16 -11.17 11.62
C ILE A 106 16.63 -12.27 12.59
N THR A 107 17.58 -13.13 12.20
CA THR A 107 18.14 -14.15 13.09
C THR A 107 19.09 -13.58 14.14
N LYS A 108 19.51 -12.31 13.98
CA LYS A 108 20.34 -11.59 14.96
C LYS A 108 19.51 -11.11 16.16
N VAL A 109 18.19 -11.11 16.03
CA VAL A 109 17.25 -10.80 17.12
C VAL A 109 17.08 -12.06 17.97
N SER A 110 17.58 -12.01 19.22
CA SER A 110 17.49 -13.08 20.21
C SER A 110 16.39 -12.81 21.23
#